data_AF-A0A9E5LCI9-F1
#
_entry.id   AF-A0A9E5LCI9-F1
#
_cell.length_a   1.000
_cell.length_b   1.000
_cell.length_c   1.000
_cell.angle_alpha   90.00
_cell.angle_beta   90.00
_cell.angle_gamma   90.00
#
_symmetry.space_group_name_H-M   'P 1'
#
loop_
_entity.id
_entity.type
_entity.pdbx_description
1 polymer ?
#
loop_
_entity_poly.entity_id
_entity_poly.type
_entity_poly.pdbx_seq_one_letter_code
_entity_poly.pdbx_strand_id
1 'polypeptide(L)'
;MMKRYHPILVVIHWVMLVLIVMAWTSGQFVLEHTPNSDPGKIDALRMHMTVGLIAGALLILRLFTKLRSEQPPHAKTGSALLDKAGVWAHWAFYVVILLIVASGMGTAAFTGLIEIVFQGSGAPLPENFDDVPPLGAHEFGAAILFLLVIGHVVAALYHQYWLKDGLFSRMWFGKRS
;
A
#
# COMPACT_ATOMS: atom_id res chain seq x y z
N MET A 1 6.33 -29.68 -6.77
CA MET A 1 5.39 -28.56 -6.49
C MET A 1 6.18 -27.28 -6.45
N MET A 2 5.66 -26.19 -7.03
CA MET A 2 6.34 -24.91 -6.96
C MET A 2 6.46 -24.40 -5.53
N LYS A 3 7.67 -24.03 -5.13
CA LYS A 3 7.97 -23.59 -3.76
C LYS A 3 7.97 -22.07 -3.61
N ARG A 4 8.14 -21.31 -4.71
CA ARG A 4 8.34 -19.85 -4.68
C ARG A 4 7.43 -19.10 -5.62
N TYR A 5 7.17 -17.84 -5.28
CA TYR A 5 6.43 -16.90 -6.12
C TYR A 5 7.18 -16.55 -7.41
N HIS A 6 6.43 -16.06 -8.40
CA HIS A 6 7.01 -15.52 -9.63
C HIS A 6 7.96 -14.35 -9.31
N PRO A 7 9.15 -14.22 -9.93
CA PRO A 7 10.12 -13.17 -9.58
C PRO A 7 9.55 -11.74 -9.66
N ILE A 8 8.70 -11.47 -10.66
CA ILE A 8 7.98 -10.19 -10.77
C ILE A 8 7.13 -9.92 -9.51
N LEU A 9 6.44 -10.92 -8.96
CA LEU A 9 5.65 -10.75 -7.73
C LEU A 9 6.54 -10.46 -6.52
N VAL A 10 7.73 -11.06 -6.46
CA VAL A 10 8.72 -10.80 -5.40
C VAL A 10 9.21 -9.36 -5.48
N VAL A 11 9.64 -8.90 -6.67
CA VAL A 11 10.09 -7.52 -6.88
C VAL A 11 8.98 -6.53 -6.52
N ILE A 12 7.78 -6.72 -7.07
CA ILE A 12 6.68 -5.81 -6.80
C ILE A 12 6.33 -5.81 -5.31
N HIS A 13 6.34 -6.95 -4.62
CA HIS A 13 6.05 -7.00 -3.19
C HIS A 13 7.02 -6.13 -2.37
N TRP A 14 8.33 -6.27 -2.59
CA TRP A 14 9.34 -5.51 -1.84
C TRP A 14 9.35 -4.02 -2.21
N VAL A 15 9.15 -3.68 -3.48
CA VAL A 15 9.01 -2.29 -3.91
C VAL A 15 7.76 -1.66 -3.30
N MET A 16 6.63 -2.37 -3.32
CA MET A 16 5.40 -1.89 -2.69
C MET A 16 5.55 -1.67 -1.20
N LEU A 17 6.27 -2.54 -0.49
CA LEU A 17 6.56 -2.35 0.93
C LEU A 17 7.23 -0.98 1.16
N VAL A 18 8.28 -0.67 0.39
CA VAL A 18 8.99 0.61 0.50
C VAL A 18 8.07 1.78 0.17
N LEU A 19 7.31 1.70 -0.92
CA LEU A 19 6.40 2.78 -1.32
C LEU A 19 5.28 3.02 -0.30
N ILE A 20 4.69 1.97 0.26
CA ILE A 20 3.64 2.07 1.28
C ILE A 20 4.20 2.72 2.55
N VAL A 21 5.40 2.31 3.00
CA VAL A 21 6.05 2.94 4.15
C VAL A 21 6.31 4.42 3.88
N MET A 22 6.88 4.77 2.71
CA MET A 22 7.13 6.16 2.32
C MET A 22 5.84 7.00 2.26
N ALA A 23 4.77 6.46 1.67
CA ALA A 23 3.48 7.15 1.57
C ALA A 23 2.87 7.37 2.97
N TRP A 24 2.89 6.34 3.82
CA TRP A 24 2.34 6.44 5.17
C TRP A 24 3.14 7.43 6.03
N THR A 25 4.48 7.38 6.01
CA THR A 25 5.32 8.31 6.78
C THR A 25 5.19 9.74 6.28
N SER A 26 5.11 9.95 4.96
CA SER A 26 4.90 11.30 4.41
C SER A 26 3.53 11.85 4.75
N GLY A 27 2.47 11.03 4.71
CA GLY A 27 1.13 11.45 5.15
C GLY A 27 1.12 11.85 6.63
N GLN A 28 1.55 10.94 7.51
CA GLN A 28 1.41 11.08 8.96
C GLN A 28 2.39 12.07 9.60
N PHE A 29 3.63 12.15 9.12
CA PHE A 29 4.68 12.94 9.79
C PHE A 29 5.13 14.17 9.01
N VAL A 30 4.77 14.28 7.73
CA VAL A 30 5.12 15.44 6.92
C VAL A 30 3.86 16.24 6.62
N LEU A 31 2.93 15.69 5.83
CA LEU A 31 1.74 16.41 5.40
C LEU A 31 0.89 16.86 6.58
N GLU A 32 0.58 15.99 7.54
CA GLU A 32 -0.22 16.36 8.71
C GLU A 32 0.35 17.57 9.49
N HIS A 33 1.68 17.70 9.53
CA HIS A 33 2.37 18.68 10.37
C HIS A 33 2.89 19.90 9.61
N THR A 34 2.76 19.94 8.29
CA THR A 34 3.12 21.09 7.45
C THR A 34 1.88 21.94 7.15
N PRO A 35 1.82 23.22 7.57
CA PRO A 35 0.69 24.09 7.24
C PRO A 35 0.50 24.26 5.72
N ASN A 36 -0.73 24.45 5.25
CA ASN A 36 -1.00 24.67 3.82
C ASN A 36 -0.45 26.01 3.29
N SER A 37 -0.14 26.95 4.18
CA SER A 37 0.56 28.21 3.84
C SER A 37 2.06 28.04 3.62
N ASP A 38 2.64 26.90 4.00
CA ASP A 38 4.06 26.62 3.79
C ASP A 38 4.34 26.30 2.31
N PRO A 39 5.25 27.02 1.63
CA PRO A 39 5.61 26.73 0.24
C PRO A 39 6.10 25.29 0.01
N GLY A 40 6.74 24.68 1.01
CA GLY A 40 7.23 23.30 0.95
C GLY A 40 6.13 22.24 0.95
N LYS A 41 4.90 22.60 1.32
CA LYS A 41 3.74 21.69 1.31
C LYS A 41 3.46 21.14 -0.09
N ILE A 42 3.64 21.96 -1.13
CA ILE A 42 3.39 21.56 -2.52
C ILE A 42 4.32 20.42 -2.94
N ASP A 43 5.61 20.50 -2.61
CA ASP A 43 6.57 19.45 -2.94
C ASP A 43 6.31 18.16 -2.14
N ALA A 44 5.92 18.29 -0.87
CA ALA A 44 5.52 17.16 -0.04
C ALA A 44 4.27 16.45 -0.62
N LEU A 45 3.25 17.22 -1.04
CA LEU A 45 2.06 16.69 -1.70
C LEU A 45 2.42 16.01 -3.03
N ARG A 46 3.28 16.64 -3.85
CA ARG A 46 3.75 16.07 -5.11
C ARG A 46 4.39 14.70 -4.90
N MET A 47 5.27 14.59 -3.93
CA MET A 47 5.94 13.34 -3.57
C MET A 47 4.94 12.28 -3.10
N HIS A 48 4.08 12.63 -2.13
CA HIS A 48 3.10 11.72 -1.57
C HIS A 48 2.12 11.18 -2.64
N MET A 49 1.54 12.08 -3.45
CA MET A 49 0.63 11.72 -4.54
C MET A 49 1.30 10.84 -5.58
N THR A 50 2.54 11.16 -5.97
CA THR A 50 3.30 10.36 -6.95
C THR A 50 3.57 8.96 -6.43
N VAL A 51 4.05 8.83 -5.18
CA VAL A 51 4.30 7.53 -4.54
C VAL A 51 3.01 6.72 -4.41
N GLY A 52 1.91 7.35 -4.00
CA GLY A 52 0.60 6.69 -3.89
C GLY A 52 0.08 6.17 -5.23
N LEU A 53 0.19 6.97 -6.31
CA LEU A 53 -0.21 6.55 -7.66
C LEU A 53 0.65 5.40 -8.19
N ILE A 54 1.97 5.44 -7.98
CA ILE A 54 2.88 4.34 -8.36
C ILE A 54 2.52 3.06 -7.58
N ALA A 55 2.26 3.16 -6.27
CA ALA A 55 1.85 2.02 -5.46
C ALA A 55 0.52 1.41 -5.95
N GLY A 56 -0.45 2.25 -6.33
CA GLY A 56 -1.71 1.82 -6.94
C GLY A 56 -1.51 1.09 -8.28
N ALA A 57 -0.69 1.65 -9.17
CA ALA A 57 -0.36 1.03 -10.46
C ALA A 57 0.34 -0.33 -10.28
N LEU A 58 1.30 -0.40 -9.35
CA LEU A 58 2.00 -1.65 -9.02
C LEU A 58 1.06 -2.69 -8.39
N LEU A 59 0.06 -2.28 -7.60
CA LEU A 59 -0.95 -3.20 -7.07
C LEU A 59 -1.75 -3.86 -8.19
N ILE A 60 -2.16 -3.07 -9.20
CA ILE A 60 -2.89 -3.58 -10.37
C ILE A 60 -2.01 -4.58 -11.13
N LEU A 61 -0.76 -4.20 -11.41
CA LEU A 61 0.20 -5.09 -12.08
C LEU A 61 0.45 -6.37 -11.26
N ARG A 62 0.54 -6.26 -9.93
CA ARG A 62 0.68 -7.38 -9.00
C ARG A 62 -0.51 -8.33 -9.10
N LEU A 63 -1.74 -7.79 -9.09
CA LEU A 63 -2.95 -8.59 -9.20
C LEU A 63 -3.02 -9.29 -10.55
N PHE A 64 -2.76 -8.57 -11.65
CA PHE A 64 -2.70 -9.16 -12.99
C PHE A 64 -1.67 -10.29 -13.08
N THR A 65 -0.45 -10.06 -12.59
CA THR A 65 0.62 -11.06 -12.58
C THR A 65 0.25 -12.27 -11.73
N LYS A 66 -0.38 -12.06 -10.56
CA LYS A 66 -0.84 -13.15 -9.69
C LYS A 66 -1.88 -14.03 -10.39
N LEU A 67 -2.81 -13.43 -11.12
CA LEU A 67 -3.87 -14.16 -11.84
C LEU A 67 -3.32 -14.91 -13.06
N ARG A 68 -2.21 -14.45 -13.65
CA ARG A 68 -1.59 -15.04 -14.86
C ARG A 68 -0.44 -16.00 -14.56
N SER A 69 0.04 -16.07 -13.34
CA SER A 69 1.15 -16.95 -12.95
C SER A 69 0.69 -18.02 -11.98
N GLU A 70 1.26 -19.21 -12.08
CA GLU A 70 1.08 -20.24 -11.07
C GLU A 70 1.62 -19.75 -9.72
N GLN A 71 0.94 -20.12 -8.63
CA GLN A 71 1.28 -19.72 -7.27
C GLN A 71 1.67 -20.93 -6.43
N PRO A 72 2.67 -20.81 -5.52
CA PRO A 72 2.91 -21.84 -4.53
C PRO A 72 1.67 -22.01 -3.62
N PRO A 73 1.35 -23.23 -3.15
CA PRO A 73 0.20 -23.47 -2.27
C PRO A 73 0.24 -22.60 -1.02
N HIS A 74 -0.91 -22.12 -0.53
CA HIS A 74 -0.95 -21.31 0.69
C HIS A 74 -0.21 -22.00 1.85
N ALA A 75 0.56 -21.23 2.61
CA ALA A 75 1.20 -21.72 3.83
C ALA A 75 0.13 -22.21 4.81
N LYS A 76 0.44 -23.28 5.52
CA LYS A 76 -0.49 -23.95 6.43
C LYS A 76 0.00 -23.81 7.85
N THR A 77 -0.90 -23.40 8.74
CA THR A 77 -0.63 -23.25 10.17
C THR A 77 -1.10 -24.45 10.99
N GLY A 78 -1.89 -25.33 10.38
CA GLY A 78 -2.64 -26.38 11.09
C GLY A 78 -3.96 -25.89 11.70
N SER A 79 -4.23 -24.58 11.66
CA SER A 79 -5.49 -23.97 12.10
C SER A 79 -6.29 -23.45 10.91
N ALA A 80 -7.48 -24.01 10.70
CA ALA A 80 -8.38 -23.57 9.62
C ALA A 80 -8.72 -22.08 9.72
N LEU A 81 -8.83 -21.54 10.94
CA LEU A 81 -9.10 -20.13 11.19
C LEU A 81 -7.94 -19.25 10.72
N LEU A 82 -6.71 -19.55 11.14
CA LEU A 82 -5.52 -18.77 10.76
C LEU A 82 -5.24 -18.86 9.26
N ASP A 83 -5.39 -20.04 8.68
CA ASP A 83 -5.26 -20.25 7.24
C ASP A 83 -6.26 -19.38 6.44
N LYS A 84 -7.52 -19.34 6.89
CA LYS A 84 -8.57 -18.51 6.27
C LYS A 84 -8.29 -17.02 6.46
N ALA A 85 -7.83 -16.61 7.65
CA ALA A 85 -7.43 -15.24 7.93
C ALA A 85 -6.30 -14.77 7.00
N GLY A 86 -5.30 -15.61 6.75
CA GLY A 86 -4.21 -15.30 5.81
C GLY A 86 -4.70 -15.05 4.39
N VAL A 87 -5.71 -15.79 3.91
CA VAL A 87 -6.33 -15.55 2.59
C VAL A 87 -7.07 -14.21 2.56
N TRP A 88 -7.91 -13.95 3.57
CA TRP A 88 -8.70 -12.71 3.64
C TRP A 88 -7.86 -11.47 3.85
N ALA A 89 -6.76 -11.55 4.61
CA ALA A 89 -5.83 -10.43 4.78
C ALA A 89 -5.27 -9.96 3.44
N HIS A 90 -4.89 -10.87 2.55
CA HIS A 90 -4.41 -10.49 1.21
C HIS A 90 -5.50 -9.81 0.39
N TRP A 91 -6.75 -10.29 0.43
CA TRP A 91 -7.88 -9.64 -0.22
C TRP A 91 -8.17 -8.26 0.36
N ALA A 92 -8.11 -8.12 1.69
CA ALA A 92 -8.25 -6.84 2.38
C ALA A 92 -7.20 -5.84 1.91
N PHE A 93 -5.92 -6.22 1.78
CA PHE A 93 -4.89 -5.36 1.23
C PHE A 93 -5.24 -4.84 -0.18
N TYR A 94 -5.71 -5.71 -1.08
CA TYR A 94 -6.08 -5.29 -2.43
C TYR A 94 -7.20 -4.23 -2.40
N VAL A 95 -8.26 -4.50 -1.63
CA VAL A 95 -9.42 -3.60 -1.55
C VAL A 95 -9.02 -2.27 -0.89
N VAL A 96 -8.37 -2.32 0.28
CA VAL A 96 -8.02 -1.13 1.05
C VAL A 96 -7.07 -0.23 0.29
N ILE A 97 -6.01 -0.77 -0.34
CA ILE A 97 -5.07 0.06 -1.10
C ILE A 97 -5.78 0.72 -2.31
N LEU A 98 -6.65 0.00 -3.02
CA LEU A 98 -7.43 0.60 -4.12
C LEU A 98 -8.35 1.72 -3.63
N LEU A 99 -9.01 1.53 -2.48
CA LEU A 99 -9.87 2.55 -1.88
C LEU A 99 -9.08 3.78 -1.43
N ILE A 100 -7.89 3.61 -0.84
CA ILE A 100 -6.98 4.71 -0.47
C ILE A 100 -6.58 5.50 -1.73
N VAL A 101 -6.15 4.82 -2.79
CA VAL A 101 -5.75 5.51 -4.04
C VAL A 101 -6.94 6.24 -4.66
N ALA A 102 -8.11 5.59 -4.73
CA ALA A 102 -9.32 6.21 -5.28
C ALA A 102 -9.78 7.44 -4.48
N SER A 103 -9.79 7.34 -3.15
CA SER A 103 -10.14 8.46 -2.26
C SER A 103 -9.10 9.59 -2.28
N GLY A 104 -7.81 9.27 -2.43
CA GLY A 104 -6.75 10.27 -2.63
C GLY A 104 -6.90 11.01 -3.96
N MET A 105 -7.22 10.30 -5.05
CA MET A 105 -7.57 10.92 -6.33
C MET A 105 -8.84 11.76 -6.22
N GLY A 106 -9.84 11.29 -5.49
CA GLY A 106 -11.07 12.04 -5.20
C GLY A 106 -10.79 13.34 -4.45
N THR A 107 -9.92 13.29 -3.43
CA THR A 107 -9.45 14.47 -2.69
C THR A 107 -8.78 15.45 -3.64
N ALA A 108 -7.89 14.94 -4.50
CA ALA A 108 -7.15 15.77 -5.44
C ALA A 108 -8.06 16.46 -6.46
N ALA A 109 -9.07 15.75 -6.98
CA ALA A 109 -10.06 16.30 -7.89
C ALA A 109 -10.99 17.31 -7.21
N PHE A 110 -11.39 17.05 -5.96
CA PHE A 110 -12.30 17.92 -5.19
C PHE A 110 -11.66 19.28 -4.86
N THR A 111 -10.34 19.30 -4.71
CA THR A 111 -9.57 20.46 -4.21
C THR A 111 -8.74 21.17 -5.29
N GLY A 112 -8.74 20.66 -6.53
CA GLY A 112 -7.89 21.19 -7.61
C GLY A 112 -6.40 20.94 -7.41
N LEU A 113 -6.03 19.97 -6.55
CA LEU A 113 -4.62 19.68 -6.26
C LEU A 113 -3.85 19.19 -7.49
N ILE A 114 -4.51 18.59 -8.47
CA ILE A 114 -3.82 18.13 -9.69
C ILE A 114 -3.22 19.33 -10.41
N GLU A 115 -3.99 20.40 -10.60
CA GLU A 115 -3.57 21.63 -11.24
C GLU A 115 -2.53 22.39 -10.40
N ILE A 116 -2.78 22.51 -9.09
CA ILE A 116 -1.88 23.22 -8.17
C ILE A 116 -0.52 22.52 -8.09
N VAL A 117 -0.50 21.20 -7.90
CA VAL A 117 0.71 20.45 -7.59
C VAL A 117 1.49 20.04 -8.85
N PHE A 118 0.80 19.66 -9.93
CA PHE A 118 1.47 19.11 -11.11
C PHE A 118 1.48 20.04 -12.33
N GLN A 119 0.57 21.02 -12.41
CA GLN A 119 0.47 21.91 -13.57
C GLN A 119 0.96 23.34 -13.28
N GLY A 120 1.24 23.68 -12.02
CA GLY A 120 1.77 24.98 -11.66
C GLY A 120 0.78 26.11 -11.88
N SER A 121 -0.51 25.87 -11.61
CA SER A 121 -1.58 26.86 -11.82
C SER A 121 -1.39 28.19 -11.08
N GLY A 122 -0.54 28.20 -10.04
CA GLY A 122 -0.35 29.36 -9.16
C GLY A 122 -1.52 29.61 -8.20
N ALA A 123 -2.56 28.77 -8.23
CA ALA A 123 -3.65 28.84 -7.28
C ALA A 123 -3.16 28.42 -5.87
N PRO A 124 -3.66 29.09 -4.80
CA PRO A 124 -3.30 28.71 -3.45
C PRO A 124 -3.89 27.34 -3.09
N LEU A 125 -3.24 26.63 -2.16
CA LEU A 125 -3.87 25.49 -1.50
C LEU A 125 -5.09 25.95 -0.69
N PRO A 126 -6.10 25.08 -0.50
CA PRO A 126 -7.18 25.33 0.47
C PRO A 126 -6.60 25.65 1.86
N GLU A 127 -7.31 26.46 2.65
CA GLU A 127 -6.86 26.82 4.01
C GLU A 127 -6.67 25.58 4.88
N ASN A 128 -7.61 24.64 4.81
CA ASN A 128 -7.56 23.32 5.42
C ASN A 128 -8.23 22.28 4.49
N PHE A 129 -8.21 21.01 4.88
CA PHE A 129 -8.87 19.92 4.16
C PHE A 129 -10.02 19.29 4.96
N ASP A 130 -10.46 19.92 6.04
CA ASP A 130 -11.36 19.33 7.05
C ASP A 130 -12.72 18.97 6.44
N ASP A 131 -13.20 19.77 5.50
CA ASP A 131 -14.47 19.59 4.80
C ASP A 131 -14.34 18.87 3.45
N VAL A 132 -13.28 18.06 3.26
CA VAL A 132 -13.07 17.27 2.02
C VAL A 132 -13.45 15.81 2.26
N PRO A 133 -14.69 15.37 1.92
CA PRO A 133 -15.17 14.04 2.31
C PRO A 133 -14.30 12.86 1.83
N PRO A 134 -13.72 12.88 0.61
CA PRO A 134 -12.81 11.83 0.19
C PRO A 134 -11.56 11.69 1.07
N LEU A 135 -11.09 12.76 1.72
CA LEU A 135 -9.88 12.71 2.55
C LEU A 135 -10.12 11.87 3.81
N GLY A 136 -11.27 12.01 4.47
CA GLY A 136 -11.59 11.18 5.63
C GLY A 136 -11.60 9.68 5.31
N ALA A 137 -12.07 9.30 4.11
CA ALA A 137 -11.99 7.91 3.64
C ALA A 137 -10.54 7.46 3.37
N HIS A 138 -9.70 8.37 2.86
CA HIS A 138 -8.29 8.12 2.60
C HIS A 138 -7.53 7.85 3.91
N GLU A 139 -7.68 8.72 4.91
CA GLU A 139 -7.04 8.61 6.22
C GLU A 139 -7.50 7.37 6.98
N PHE A 140 -8.81 7.11 6.99
CA PHE A 140 -9.36 5.90 7.60
C PHE A 140 -8.82 4.63 6.93
N GLY A 141 -8.76 4.63 5.59
CA GLY A 141 -8.14 3.55 4.83
C GLY A 141 -6.67 3.37 5.19
N ALA A 142 -5.90 4.45 5.31
CA ALA A 142 -4.49 4.41 5.68
C ALA A 142 -4.27 3.83 7.10
N ALA A 143 -5.14 4.15 8.06
CA ALA A 143 -5.12 3.56 9.39
C ALA A 143 -5.39 2.04 9.36
N ILE A 144 -6.39 1.59 8.59
CA ILE A 144 -6.66 0.17 8.37
C ILE A 144 -5.47 -0.53 7.72
N LEU A 145 -4.87 0.09 6.68
CA LEU A 145 -3.73 -0.46 5.98
C LEU A 145 -2.54 -0.66 6.93
N PHE A 146 -2.27 0.31 7.80
CA PHE A 146 -1.20 0.21 8.79
C PHE A 146 -1.42 -0.98 9.74
N LEU A 147 -2.63 -1.17 10.25
CA LEU A 147 -2.98 -2.33 11.09
C LEU A 147 -2.83 -3.66 10.34
N LEU A 148 -3.27 -3.71 9.07
CA LEU A 148 -3.08 -4.89 8.21
C LEU A 148 -1.60 -5.21 8.01
N VAL A 149 -0.74 -4.20 7.78
CA VAL A 149 0.71 -4.37 7.64
C VAL A 149 1.31 -4.95 8.92
N ILE A 150 0.96 -4.42 10.10
CA ILE A 150 1.44 -4.96 11.38
C ILE A 150 1.02 -6.43 11.52
N GLY A 151 -0.26 -6.73 11.33
CA GLY A 151 -0.77 -8.10 11.42
C GLY A 151 -0.09 -9.04 10.43
N HIS A 152 0.17 -8.57 9.21
CA HIS A 152 0.88 -9.32 8.18
C HIS A 152 2.33 -9.63 8.58
N VAL A 153 3.07 -8.64 9.09
CA VAL A 153 4.44 -8.82 9.56
C VAL A 153 4.48 -9.79 10.73
N VAL A 154 3.60 -9.63 11.73
CA VAL A 154 3.50 -10.55 12.87
C VAL A 154 3.22 -11.98 12.41
N ALA A 155 2.28 -12.17 11.49
CA ALA A 155 2.00 -13.49 10.92
C ALA A 155 3.21 -14.07 10.17
N ALA A 156 3.93 -13.25 9.39
CA ALA A 156 5.10 -13.67 8.66
C ALA A 156 6.24 -14.11 9.61
N LEU A 157 6.45 -13.37 10.70
CA LEU A 157 7.40 -13.72 11.77
C LEU A 157 6.98 -14.99 12.51
N TYR A 158 5.68 -15.16 12.78
CA TYR A 158 5.14 -16.37 13.40
C TYR A 158 5.44 -17.61 12.55
N HIS A 159 5.17 -17.55 11.25
CA HIS A 159 5.53 -18.63 10.32
C HIS A 159 7.04 -18.91 10.31
N GLN A 160 7.87 -17.86 10.24
CA GLN A 160 9.31 -17.99 10.12
C GLN A 160 9.98 -18.56 11.38
N TYR A 161 9.58 -18.11 12.57
CA TYR A 161 10.28 -18.41 13.82
C TYR A 161 9.60 -19.48 14.69
N TRP A 162 8.26 -19.57 14.67
CA TRP A 162 7.53 -20.58 15.45
C TRP A 162 7.19 -21.82 14.62
N LEU A 163 6.56 -21.64 13.46
CA LEU A 163 6.22 -22.78 12.60
C LEU A 163 7.45 -23.32 11.85
N LYS A 164 8.46 -22.46 11.64
CA LYS A 164 9.73 -22.78 10.98
C LYS A 164 9.52 -23.42 9.60
N ASP A 165 8.48 -23.00 8.90
CA ASP A 165 8.09 -23.52 7.58
C ASP A 165 8.84 -22.86 6.40
N GLY A 166 9.75 -21.93 6.71
CA GLY A 166 10.56 -21.22 5.74
C GLY A 166 9.77 -20.25 4.85
N LEU A 167 8.64 -19.71 5.34
CA LEU A 167 7.77 -18.79 4.60
C LEU A 167 8.52 -17.69 3.84
N PHE A 168 9.54 -17.09 4.44
CA PHE A 168 10.30 -15.99 3.80
C PHE A 168 10.95 -16.40 2.48
N SER A 169 11.43 -17.64 2.39
CA SER A 169 12.07 -18.16 1.18
C SER A 169 11.14 -18.16 -0.04
N ARG A 170 9.82 -18.18 0.20
CA ARG A 170 8.80 -18.16 -0.84
C ARG A 170 8.68 -16.79 -1.50
N MET A 171 8.94 -15.71 -0.74
CA MET A 171 8.93 -14.31 -1.19
C MET A 171 10.36 -13.76 -1.38
N TRP A 172 11.28 -14.64 -1.81
CA TRP A 172 12.67 -14.28 -2.10
C TRP A 172 13.15 -14.89 -3.41
N PHE A 173 14.19 -14.32 -4.01
CA PHE A 173 14.79 -14.81 -5.25
C PHE A 173 15.40 -16.21 -5.09
N GLY A 174 15.17 -17.09 -6.07
CA GLY A 174 15.74 -18.44 -6.12
C GLY A 174 14.98 -19.38 -7.06
N LYS A 175 15.44 -20.64 -7.14
CA LYS A 175 14.81 -21.67 -7.97
C LYS A 175 13.37 -21.93 -7.52
N ARG A 176 12.45 -22.02 -8.48
CA ARG A 176 11.00 -22.23 -8.24
C ARG A 176 10.60 -23.70 -8.10
N SER A 177 11.46 -24.62 -8.55
CA SER A 177 11.32 -26.09 -8.47
C SER A 177 11.72 -26.65 -7.11
#